data_AF-A0A7C6UWC2-F1
#
_entry.id   AF-A0A7C6UWC2-F1
#
_cell.length_a   1.000
_cell.length_b   1.000
_cell.length_c   1.000
_cell.angle_alpha   90.00
_cell.angle_beta   90.00
_cell.angle_gamma   90.00
#
_symmetry.space_group_name_H-M   'P 1'
#
loop_
_entity.id
_entity.type
_entity.pdbx_description
1 polymer ?
#
loop_
_entity_poly.entity_id
_entity_poly.type
_entity_poly.pdbx_seq_one_letter_code
_entity_poly.pdbx_strand_id
1 'polypeptide(L)' 'MTTDTSLLKNDRFAALAGIELVKVEPGYALAKMEIEEKHLNALNIVQGGA' A
#
# COMPACT_ATOMS: atom_id res chain seq x y z
N MET A 1 -12.29 11.16 -2.19
CA MET A 1 -10.98 11.31 -1.52
C MET A 1 -9.93 11.18 -2.61
N THR A 2 -9.01 12.14 -2.73
CA THR A 2 -8.01 12.15 -3.81
C THR A 2 -6.76 11.41 -3.35
N THR A 3 -6.47 10.27 -3.97
CA THR A 3 -5.24 9.51 -3.76
C THR A 3 -4.04 10.30 -4.31
N ASP A 4 -2.96 10.46 -3.55
CA ASP A 4 -1.73 11.15 -3.98
C ASP A 4 -0.63 10.12 -4.30
N THR A 5 -0.49 9.82 -5.59
CA THR A 5 0.53 8.89 -6.10
C THR A 5 1.87 9.58 -6.39
N SER A 6 1.94 10.91 -6.34
CA SER A 6 3.13 11.66 -6.76
C SER A 6 4.33 11.44 -5.81
N LEU A 7 4.05 11.22 -4.53
CA LEU A 7 5.04 10.94 -3.49
C LEU A 7 5.67 9.55 -3.63
N LEU A 8 4.93 8.58 -4.17
CA LEU A 8 5.36 7.19 -4.33
C LEU A 8 5.82 6.84 -5.75
N LYS A 9 5.87 7.82 -6.67
CA LYS A 9 6.11 7.58 -8.12
C LYS A 9 7.37 6.78 -8.46
N ASN A 10 8.39 6.84 -7.60
CA ASN A 10 9.68 6.16 -7.78
C ASN A 10 9.89 5.01 -6.78
N ASP A 11 8.93 4.76 -5.89
CA ASP A 11 9.00 3.68 -4.93
C ASP A 11 8.50 2.39 -5.58
N ARG A 12 9.46 1.55 -5.97
CA ARG A 12 9.17 0.25 -6.59
C ARG A 12 8.48 -0.71 -5.62
N PHE A 13 8.75 -0.63 -4.32
CA PHE A 13 8.11 -1.52 -3.36
C PHE A 13 6.63 -1.17 -3.24
N ALA A 14 6.31 0.11 -3.01
CA ALA A 14 4.93 0.56 -2.93
C ALA A 14 4.15 0.26 -4.23
N ALA A 15 4.78 0.45 -5.39
CA ALA A 15 4.18 0.11 -6.68
C ALA A 15 3.92 -1.39 -6.85
N LEU A 16 4.86 -2.25 -6.45
CA LEU A 16 4.71 -3.71 -6.57
C LEU A 16 3.69 -4.28 -5.57
N ALA A 17 3.66 -3.73 -4.34
CA ALA A 17 2.70 -4.09 -3.30
C ALA A 17 1.30 -3.50 -3.54
N GLY A 18 1.15 -2.51 -4.43
CA GLY A 18 -0.14 -1.86 -4.68
C GLY A 18 -0.56 -0.90 -3.56
N ILE A 19 0.41 -0.26 -2.90
CA ILE A 19 0.18 0.71 -1.82
C ILE A 19 -0.14 2.08 -2.42
N GLU A 20 -1.21 2.69 -1.95
CA GLU A 20 -1.69 4.01 -2.34
C GLU A 20 -1.84 4.93 -1.12
N LEU A 21 -1.38 6.18 -1.21
CA LEU A 21 -1.62 7.19 -0.18
C LEU A 21 -2.98 7.85 -0.40
N VAL A 22 -3.88 7.70 0.58
CA VAL A 22 -5.21 8.30 0.57
C VAL A 22 -5.20 9.71 1.18
N LYS A 23 -4.33 9.94 2.17
CA LYS A 23 -4.18 11.24 2.86
C LYS A 23 -2.76 11.40 3.39
N VAL A 24 -2.21 12.60 3.28
CA VAL A 24 -0.91 12.97 3.84
C VAL A 24 -1.02 14.32 4.53
N GLU A 25 -0.62 14.37 5.80
CA GLU A 25 -0.59 15.56 6.65
C GLU A 25 0.67 15.54 7.53
N PRO A 26 1.10 16.69 8.10
CA PRO A 26 2.21 16.71 9.03
C PRO A 26 1.98 15.74 10.21
N GLY A 27 2.82 14.71 10.31
CA GLY A 27 2.73 13.69 11.36
C GLY A 27 1.70 12.58 11.13
N TYR A 28 1.02 12.55 9.98
CA TYR A 28 0.01 11.52 9.68
C TYR A 28 -0.03 11.16 8.19
N ALA A 29 -0.18 9.87 7.91
CA ALA A 29 -0.52 9.38 6.58
C ALA A 29 -1.55 8.25 6.68
N LEU A 30 -2.48 8.22 5.74
CA LEU A 30 -3.40 7.10 5.52
C LEU A 30 -3.04 6.44 4.20
N ALA A 31 -2.73 5.15 4.25
CA ALA A 31 -2.49 4.33 3.07
C ALA A 31 -3.60 3.28 2.89
N LYS A 32 -3.77 2.82 1.66
CA LYS A 32 -4.65 1.72 1.28
C LYS A 32 -3.87 0.75 0.39
N MET A 33 -4.19 -0.53 0.48
CA MET A 33 -3.67 -1.57 -0.42
C MET A 33 -4.81 -2.53 -0.77
N GLU A 34 -4.87 -2.97 -2.02
CA GLU A 34 -5.74 -4.07 -2.42
C GLU A 34 -5.08 -5.41 -2.06
N ILE A 35 -5.84 -6.32 -1.47
CA ILE A 35 -5.32 -7.65 -1.14
C ILE A 35 -5.38 -8.52 -2.39
N GLU A 36 -4.21 -8.99 -2.83
CA GLU A 36 -4.01 -9.87 -3.97
C GLU A 36 -3.41 -11.20 -3.50
N GLU A 37 -3.41 -12.22 -4.34
CA GLU A 37 -2.84 -13.54 -4.01
C GLU A 37 -1.38 -13.46 -3.54
N LYS A 38 -0.58 -12.54 -4.12
CA LYS A 38 0.82 -12.30 -3.73
C LYS A 38 0.98 -11.78 -2.30
N HIS A 39 -0.10 -11.34 -1.66
CA HIS A 39 -0.13 -10.88 -0.27
C HIS A 39 -0.54 -11.99 0.71
N LEU A 40 -0.99 -13.15 0.23
CA LEU A 40 -1.51 -14.23 1.07
C LEU A 40 -0.41 -15.23 1.45
N ASN A 41 -0.51 -15.75 2.68
CA ASN A 41 0.34 -16.84 3.16
C ASN A 41 -0.32 -18.22 2.90
N ALA A 42 0.32 -19.30 3.37
CA ALA A 42 -0.17 -20.68 3.18
C ALA A 42 -1.54 -20.97 3.84
N LEU A 43 -2.02 -20.11 4.75
CA LEU A 43 -3.35 -20.18 5.36
C LEU A 43 -4.39 -19.32 4.61
N ASN A 44 -4.03 -18.75 3.46
CA ASN A 44 -4.88 -17.90 2.64
C ASN A 44 -5.34 -16.61 3.35
N ILE A 45 -4.48 -16.05 4.20
CA ILE A 45 -4.67 -14.76 4.86
C ILE A 45 -3.45 -13.86 4.60
N VAL A 46 -3.60 -12.55 4.81
CA VAL A 46 -2.52 -11.59 4.60
C VAL A 46 -1.28 -11.96 5.42
N GLN A 47 -0.11 -12.01 4.77
CA GLN A 47 1.16 -12.25 5.45
C GLN A 47 1.52 -11.05 6.35
N GLY A 48 2.12 -11.28 7.51
CA GLY A 48 2.43 -10.20 8.45
C GLY A 48 3.44 -9.16 7.95
N GLY A 49 4.18 -9.48 6.88
CA GLY A 49 5.11 -8.55 6.21
C GLY A 49 4.53 -7.84 4.98
N ALA A 50 3.26 -8.08 4.64
CA ALA A 50 2.54 -7.34 3.60
C ALA A 50 1.92 -6.08 4.17
#